data_AF-A0A7S3VBH9-F1
#
_entry.id   AF-A0A7S3VBH9-F1
#
_cell.length_a   1.000
_cell.length_b   1.000
_cell.length_c   1.000
_cell.angle_alpha   90.00
_cell.angle_beta   90.00
_cell.angle_gamma   90.00
#
_symmetry.space_group_name_H-M   'P 1'
#
loop_
_entity.id
_entity.type
_entity.pdbx_description
1 polymer ?
#
loop_
_entity_poly.entity_id
_entity_poly.type
_entity_poly.pdbx_seq_one_letter_code
_entity_poly.pdbx_strand_id
1 'polypeptide(L)'
;QECDWDGGDCIEFNEEYPGCPAREPRQMGDGVCNDYNNFPECDHDGGDCSEDPVNPLANYPDCYIGGTFGPPLKHFGDGICDGGEYNTPECGFDDGDCYEFNAKYPGCNVKHPQRVGNGECNGQSNKQECDWDGGDCIEFNEEYPG
;
A
#
# COMPACT_ATOMS: atom_id res chain seq x y z
N GLN A 1 -25.82 27.72 -1.48
CA GLN A 1 -26.22 26.33 -1.16
C GLN A 1 -26.86 26.42 0.20
N GLU A 2 -28.15 26.10 0.30
CA GLU A 2 -28.97 26.41 1.47
C GLU A 2 -28.79 25.35 2.57
N CYS A 3 -28.26 25.76 3.72
CA CYS A 3 -27.96 24.93 4.90
C CYS A 3 -29.00 25.15 6.01
N ASP A 4 -30.29 25.17 5.68
CA ASP A 4 -31.34 25.66 6.58
C ASP A 4 -32.09 24.59 7.40
N TRP A 5 -31.63 23.31 7.46
CA TRP A 5 -32.44 22.24 8.05
C TRP A 5 -31.72 21.15 8.90
N ASP A 6 -30.49 21.35 9.39
CA ASP A 6 -29.74 20.24 10.03
C ASP A 6 -29.68 20.24 11.57
N GLY A 7 -30.19 21.27 12.25
CA GLY A 7 -30.16 21.33 13.71
C GLY A 7 -28.94 22.02 14.32
N GLY A 8 -28.09 22.67 13.51
CA GLY A 8 -27.01 23.54 13.98
C GLY A 8 -25.60 23.05 13.61
N ASP A 9 -25.47 21.80 13.18
CA ASP A 9 -24.18 21.17 12.83
C ASP A 9 -23.46 21.95 11.70
N CYS A 10 -24.20 22.50 10.74
CA CYS A 10 -23.65 23.34 9.68
C CYS A 10 -23.08 24.69 10.17
N ILE A 11 -23.57 25.23 11.28
CA ILE A 11 -23.05 26.50 11.80
C ILE A 11 -21.67 26.27 12.40
N GLU A 12 -21.52 25.25 13.23
CA GLU A 12 -20.23 24.87 13.82
C GLU A 12 -19.22 24.48 12.73
N PHE A 13 -19.64 23.69 11.74
CA PHE A 13 -18.79 23.33 10.60
C PHE A 13 -18.28 24.54 9.82
N ASN A 14 -19.14 25.53 9.53
CA ASN A 14 -18.73 26.72 8.78
C ASN A 14 -17.87 27.69 9.62
N GLU A 15 -17.92 27.60 10.95
CA GLU A 15 -16.99 28.31 11.84
C GLU A 15 -15.61 27.65 11.85
N GLU A 16 -15.54 26.32 11.82
CA GLU A 16 -14.29 25.54 11.83
C GLU A 16 -13.61 25.49 10.45
N TYR A 17 -14.37 25.32 9.37
CA TYR A 17 -13.87 25.27 7.99
C TYR A 17 -14.49 26.35 7.08
N PRO A 18 -14.16 27.65 7.28
CA PRO A 18 -14.77 28.73 6.52
C PRO A 18 -14.51 28.63 5.01
N GLY A 19 -15.58 28.42 4.24
CA GLY A 19 -15.51 28.38 2.77
C GLY A 19 -15.20 26.99 2.20
N CYS A 20 -15.10 25.95 3.03
CA CYS A 20 -14.99 24.57 2.58
C CYS A 20 -16.24 24.14 1.77
N PRO A 21 -16.08 23.64 0.53
CA PRO A 21 -17.21 23.18 -0.30
C PRO A 21 -17.68 21.75 0.00
N ALA A 22 -17.26 21.15 1.13
CA ALA A 22 -17.62 19.79 1.51
C ALA A 22 -19.14 19.62 1.54
N ARG A 23 -19.61 18.49 0.99
CA ARG A 23 -21.04 18.18 0.90
C ARG A 23 -21.53 17.29 2.03
N GLU A 24 -20.60 16.63 2.71
CA GLU A 24 -20.87 15.71 3.81
C GLU A 24 -19.95 16.05 5.00
N PRO A 25 -20.26 17.10 5.78
CA PRO A 25 -19.44 17.54 6.91
C PRO A 25 -19.11 16.46 7.95
N ARG A 26 -19.88 15.37 8.00
CA ARG A 26 -19.70 14.26 8.95
C ARG A 26 -18.51 13.36 8.64
N GLN A 27 -17.95 13.45 7.44
CA GLN A 27 -16.79 12.68 7.00
C GLN A 27 -15.48 13.45 7.19
N MET A 28 -15.58 14.70 7.63
CA MET A 28 -14.42 15.55 7.87
C MET A 28 -13.70 15.08 9.14
N GLY A 29 -12.42 14.73 9.06
CA GLY A 29 -11.65 14.26 10.21
C GLY A 29 -12.13 12.89 10.74
N ASP A 30 -12.74 12.06 9.88
CA ASP A 30 -13.21 10.72 10.23
C ASP A 30 -12.11 9.63 10.20
N GLY A 31 -10.89 10.02 9.80
CA GLY A 31 -9.71 9.16 9.67
C GLY A 31 -9.60 8.47 8.32
N VAL A 32 -10.45 8.79 7.35
CA VAL A 32 -10.40 8.29 5.97
C VAL A 32 -10.18 9.48 5.03
N CYS A 33 -9.18 9.41 4.15
CA CYS A 33 -9.04 10.45 3.13
C CYS A 33 -10.15 10.35 2.08
N ASN A 34 -11.12 11.28 2.15
CA ASN A 34 -12.18 11.45 1.18
C ASN A 34 -11.76 12.47 0.12
N ASP A 35 -11.37 12.00 -1.08
CA ASP A 35 -10.84 12.86 -2.17
C ASP A 35 -11.73 14.08 -2.51
N TYR A 36 -13.04 14.00 -2.30
CA TYR A 36 -13.98 15.10 -2.56
C TYR A 36 -14.03 16.17 -1.47
N ASN A 37 -13.35 15.96 -0.34
CA ASN A 37 -13.13 16.93 0.73
C ASN A 37 -11.65 17.38 0.81
N ASN A 38 -10.78 16.88 -0.08
CA ASN A 38 -9.36 17.22 -0.13
C ASN A 38 -9.10 18.61 -0.77
N PHE A 39 -9.65 19.65 -0.15
CA PHE A 39 -9.40 21.05 -0.51
C PHE A 39 -8.65 21.74 0.65
N PRO A 40 -7.75 22.69 0.36
CA PRO A 40 -7.08 23.46 1.40
C PRO A 40 -8.04 24.17 2.36
N GLU A 41 -9.19 24.66 1.86
CA GLU A 41 -10.21 25.31 2.67
C GLU A 41 -10.95 24.34 3.61
N CYS A 42 -10.80 23.04 3.39
CA CYS A 42 -11.31 21.96 4.24
C CYS A 42 -10.19 21.32 5.08
N ASP A 43 -9.02 21.98 5.21
CA ASP A 43 -7.79 21.41 5.78
C ASP A 43 -7.47 20.02 5.24
N HIS A 44 -7.71 19.76 3.95
CA HIS A 44 -7.51 18.46 3.33
C HIS A 44 -8.29 17.35 4.05
N ASP A 45 -9.62 17.43 4.00
CA ASP A 45 -10.53 16.51 4.72
C ASP A 45 -10.33 16.48 6.24
N GLY A 46 -10.15 17.66 6.85
CA GLY A 46 -9.97 17.78 8.30
C GLY A 46 -8.63 17.23 8.78
N GLY A 47 -7.65 17.19 7.88
CA GLY A 47 -6.33 16.61 8.08
C GLY A 47 -6.22 15.13 7.72
N ASP A 48 -7.29 14.49 7.26
CA ASP A 48 -7.26 13.08 6.86
C ASP A 48 -6.58 12.85 5.51
N CYS A 49 -6.56 13.88 4.65
CA CYS A 49 -5.81 13.92 3.41
C CYS A 49 -4.57 14.82 3.54
N SER A 50 -3.57 14.59 2.69
CA SER A 50 -2.39 15.47 2.56
C SER A 50 -2.51 16.44 1.37
N GLU A 51 -1.74 17.54 1.40
CA GLU A 51 -1.64 18.56 0.34
C GLU A 51 -1.30 17.98 -1.05
N ASP A 52 -0.63 16.83 -1.07
CA ASP A 52 -0.43 15.99 -2.25
C ASP A 52 -1.31 14.74 -2.11
N PRO A 53 -1.80 14.12 -3.21
CA PRO A 53 -2.25 12.73 -3.12
C PRO A 53 -1.13 11.96 -2.45
N VAL A 54 -1.39 11.27 -1.33
CA VAL A 54 -0.36 10.58 -0.55
C VAL A 54 0.49 9.83 -1.57
N ASN A 55 1.68 10.34 -1.85
CA ASN A 55 2.61 9.71 -2.75
C ASN A 55 3.47 8.90 -1.80
N PRO A 56 3.13 7.63 -1.52
CA PRO A 56 3.91 6.84 -0.58
C PRO A 56 5.37 6.68 -1.06
N LEU A 57 5.66 6.93 -2.35
CA LEU A 57 7.02 6.98 -2.88
C LEU A 57 7.77 8.28 -2.54
N ALA A 58 7.19 9.25 -1.83
CA ALA A 58 7.87 10.48 -1.44
C ALA A 58 9.12 10.22 -0.58
N ASN A 59 9.08 9.16 0.25
CA ASN A 59 10.21 8.71 1.05
C ASN A 59 11.21 7.83 0.27
N TYR A 60 10.85 7.45 -0.95
CA TYR A 60 11.58 6.51 -1.80
C TYR A 60 11.81 7.12 -3.20
N PRO A 61 12.58 8.22 -3.31
CA PRO A 61 12.72 8.98 -4.55
C PRO A 61 13.38 8.21 -5.70
N ASP A 62 14.10 7.13 -5.37
CA ASP A 62 14.76 6.24 -6.33
C ASP A 62 13.96 4.94 -6.58
N CYS A 63 12.76 4.81 -5.99
CA CYS A 63 11.88 3.67 -6.22
C CYS A 63 11.17 3.81 -7.57
N TYR A 64 11.43 2.84 -8.46
CA TYR A 64 10.85 2.81 -9.81
C TYR A 64 9.98 1.57 -10.00
N ILE A 65 8.69 1.72 -9.74
CA ILE A 65 7.69 0.68 -9.94
C ILE A 65 6.96 0.99 -11.26
N GLY A 66 7.47 0.44 -12.36
CA GLY A 66 6.76 0.30 -13.63
C GLY A 66 6.10 1.49 -14.33
N GLY A 67 6.74 2.66 -14.54
CA GLY A 67 6.37 3.61 -15.62
C GLY A 67 5.00 4.35 -15.51
N THR A 68 4.63 5.16 -16.52
CA THR A 68 3.57 6.20 -16.47
C THR A 68 2.13 5.72 -16.19
N PHE A 69 1.94 4.41 -15.99
CA PHE A 69 0.72 3.72 -15.55
C PHE A 69 1.12 2.51 -14.69
N GLY A 70 2.03 2.72 -13.74
CA GLY A 70 2.61 1.66 -12.92
C GLY A 70 1.57 0.80 -12.21
N PRO A 71 1.97 -0.40 -11.75
CA PRO A 71 1.10 -1.19 -10.90
C PRO A 71 0.65 -0.29 -9.73
N PRO A 72 -0.64 -0.34 -9.37
CA PRO A 72 -1.23 0.72 -8.57
C PRO A 72 -0.48 0.88 -7.25
N LEU A 73 -0.20 2.13 -6.86
CA LEU A 73 0.39 2.48 -5.55
C LEU A 73 -0.35 1.84 -4.37
N LYS A 74 -1.57 1.35 -4.59
CA LYS A 74 -2.35 0.54 -3.64
C LYS A 74 -1.64 -0.72 -3.13
N HIS A 75 -0.61 -1.18 -3.81
CA HIS A 75 0.22 -2.35 -3.42
C HIS A 75 1.44 -1.94 -2.62
N PHE A 76 1.87 -0.68 -2.76
CA PHE A 76 3.07 -0.22 -2.08
C PHE A 76 2.76 0.07 -0.61
N GLY A 77 3.36 -0.69 0.30
CA GLY A 77 3.10 -0.54 1.74
C GLY A 77 1.68 -0.93 2.15
N ASP A 78 1.10 -1.95 1.50
CA ASP A 78 -0.29 -2.39 1.73
C ASP A 78 -0.45 -3.42 2.87
N GLY A 79 0.65 -3.77 3.53
CA GLY A 79 0.75 -4.80 4.57
C GLY A 79 0.99 -6.21 4.02
N ILE A 80 1.10 -6.37 2.70
CA ILE A 80 1.44 -7.63 2.03
C ILE A 80 2.80 -7.41 1.35
N CYS A 81 3.73 -8.35 1.54
CA CYS A 81 4.99 -8.29 0.81
C CYS A 81 4.77 -8.50 -0.70
N ASP A 82 4.72 -7.41 -1.46
CA ASP A 82 4.71 -7.41 -2.92
C ASP A 82 6.14 -7.50 -3.47
N GLY A 83 6.37 -8.52 -4.29
CA GLY A 83 7.68 -8.84 -4.81
C GLY A 83 8.10 -7.99 -6.02
N GLY A 84 9.19 -8.40 -6.68
CA GLY A 84 9.62 -7.79 -7.94
C GLY A 84 10.08 -6.33 -7.77
N GLU A 85 9.37 -5.38 -8.38
CA GLU A 85 9.76 -3.96 -8.38
C GLU A 85 9.52 -3.28 -7.02
N TYR A 86 8.56 -3.76 -6.24
CA TYR A 86 8.23 -3.28 -4.89
C TYR A 86 9.29 -3.72 -3.87
N ASN A 87 9.70 -4.99 -3.92
CA ASN A 87 10.70 -5.57 -3.02
C ASN A 87 12.15 -5.26 -3.44
N THR A 88 12.52 -3.98 -3.46
CA THR A 88 13.89 -3.51 -3.73
C THR A 88 14.38 -2.57 -2.63
N PRO A 89 15.70 -2.45 -2.38
CA PRO A 89 16.22 -1.48 -1.42
C PRO A 89 15.78 -0.05 -1.69
N GLU A 90 15.71 0.33 -2.97
CA GLU A 90 15.28 1.66 -3.42
C GLU A 90 13.81 1.94 -3.09
N CYS A 91 12.98 0.89 -3.06
CA CYS A 91 11.58 0.90 -2.68
C CYS A 91 11.34 0.54 -1.20
N GLY A 92 12.38 0.55 -0.37
CA GLY A 92 12.25 0.23 1.05
C GLY A 92 11.81 -1.20 1.34
N PHE A 93 11.95 -2.10 0.37
CA PHE A 93 11.37 -3.43 0.39
C PHE A 93 9.86 -3.38 0.65
N ASP A 94 9.16 -2.67 -0.24
CA ASP A 94 7.71 -2.49 -0.21
C ASP A 94 7.23 -1.75 1.04
N ASP A 95 7.82 -0.58 1.30
CA ASP A 95 7.66 0.19 2.55
C ASP A 95 7.87 -0.64 3.83
N GLY A 96 8.66 -1.71 3.72
CA GLY A 96 9.01 -2.62 4.80
C GLY A 96 8.14 -3.87 4.93
N ASP A 97 7.09 -4.02 4.12
CA ASP A 97 6.24 -5.22 4.14
C ASP A 97 7.02 -6.49 3.81
N CYS A 98 8.11 -6.37 3.06
CA CYS A 98 8.97 -7.49 2.70
C CYS A 98 10.15 -7.75 3.65
N TYR A 99 10.31 -7.03 4.77
CA TYR A 99 11.45 -7.25 5.67
C TYR A 99 11.51 -8.66 6.25
N GLU A 100 10.39 -9.19 6.74
CA GLU A 100 10.36 -10.54 7.32
C GLU A 100 10.65 -11.62 6.27
N PHE A 101 10.07 -11.46 5.08
CA PHE A 101 10.32 -12.36 3.96
C PHE A 101 11.80 -12.37 3.55
N ASN A 102 12.41 -11.20 3.38
CA ASN A 102 13.81 -11.07 2.99
C ASN A 102 14.78 -11.56 4.09
N ALA A 103 14.40 -11.45 5.36
CA ALA A 103 15.16 -12.02 6.47
C ALA A 103 15.12 -13.56 6.47
N LYS A 104 13.96 -14.13 6.12
CA LYS A 104 13.76 -15.58 6.07
C LYS A 104 14.40 -16.21 4.83
N TYR A 105 14.26 -15.57 3.67
CA TYR A 105 14.72 -16.08 2.38
C TYR A 105 15.65 -15.06 1.70
N PRO A 106 16.87 -14.85 2.23
CA PRO A 106 17.78 -13.83 1.72
C PRO A 106 18.18 -14.10 0.27
N GLY A 107 17.87 -13.14 -0.61
CA GLY A 107 18.14 -13.24 -2.05
C GLY A 107 17.05 -13.96 -2.86
N CYS A 108 15.97 -14.40 -2.22
CA CYS A 108 14.81 -14.97 -2.91
C CYS A 108 14.02 -13.88 -3.66
N ASN A 109 14.39 -13.62 -4.91
CA ASN A 109 13.68 -12.67 -5.75
C ASN A 109 12.51 -13.37 -6.47
N VAL A 110 11.28 -13.13 -6.00
CA VAL A 110 10.03 -13.64 -6.58
C VAL A 110 9.00 -12.52 -6.66
N LYS A 111 8.00 -12.66 -7.55
CA LYS A 111 6.91 -11.68 -7.69
C LYS A 111 5.83 -11.80 -6.62
N HIS A 112 5.64 -13.02 -6.10
CA HIS A 112 4.63 -13.33 -5.10
C HIS A 112 5.26 -14.04 -3.89
N PRO A 113 5.98 -13.30 -3.03
CA PRO A 113 6.58 -13.80 -1.79
C PRO A 113 5.65 -14.64 -0.91
N GLN A 114 4.37 -14.30 -0.85
CA GLN A 114 3.32 -15.02 -0.12
C GLN A 114 3.09 -16.47 -0.59
N ARG A 115 3.64 -16.87 -1.75
CA ARG A 115 3.57 -18.26 -2.22
C ARG A 115 4.69 -19.13 -1.66
N VAL A 116 5.74 -18.54 -1.09
CA VAL A 116 6.88 -19.31 -0.58
C VAL A 116 6.57 -19.90 0.79
N GLY A 117 6.64 -21.23 0.92
CA GLY A 117 6.28 -21.92 2.17
C GLY A 117 4.78 -21.88 2.45
N ASN A 118 3.95 -21.86 1.40
CA ASN A 118 2.50 -21.87 1.49
C ASN A 118 1.89 -23.29 1.55
N GLY A 119 2.72 -24.34 1.50
CA GLY A 119 2.33 -25.74 1.51
C GLY A 119 2.01 -26.33 0.14
N GLU A 120 2.20 -25.57 -0.95
CA GLU A 120 2.07 -26.03 -2.33
C GLU A 120 3.42 -25.89 -3.03
N CYS A 121 3.87 -26.89 -3.79
CA CYS A 121 5.11 -26.73 -4.55
C CYS A 121 4.93 -25.75 -5.73
N ASN A 122 5.49 -24.54 -5.60
CA ASN A 122 5.51 -23.49 -6.60
C ASN A 122 6.84 -23.46 -7.36
N GLY A 123 6.80 -23.82 -8.65
CA GLY A 123 8.00 -23.87 -9.49
C GLY A 123 8.75 -22.53 -9.66
N GLN A 124 8.13 -21.38 -9.43
CA GLN A 124 8.79 -20.06 -9.54
C GLN A 124 9.77 -19.78 -8.37
N SER A 125 9.49 -20.36 -7.21
CA SER A 125 10.26 -20.27 -5.98
C SER A 125 10.99 -21.57 -5.65
N ASN A 126 10.85 -22.62 -6.46
CA ASN A 126 11.59 -23.87 -6.33
C ASN A 126 13.07 -23.72 -6.75
N LYS A 127 13.83 -22.94 -5.97
CA LYS A 127 15.24 -22.62 -6.17
C LYS A 127 15.92 -22.47 -4.81
N GLN A 128 17.23 -22.69 -4.77
CA GLN A 128 17.98 -22.77 -3.52
C GLN A 128 17.88 -21.48 -2.69
N GLU A 129 17.93 -20.31 -3.32
CA GLU A 129 17.82 -19.01 -2.62
C GLU A 129 16.45 -18.77 -1.99
N CYS A 130 15.44 -19.55 -2.36
CA CYS A 130 14.10 -19.54 -1.78
C CYS A 130 13.83 -20.83 -0.98
N ASP A 131 14.88 -21.54 -0.55
CA ASP A 131 14.82 -22.81 0.17
C ASP A 131 13.91 -23.86 -0.49
N TRP A 132 13.95 -23.95 -1.83
CA TRP A 132 13.09 -24.86 -2.60
C TRP A 132 11.61 -24.66 -2.28
N ASP A 133 11.18 -23.41 -2.45
CA ASP A 133 9.84 -22.93 -2.13
C ASP A 133 9.49 -23.01 -0.64
N GLY A 134 10.41 -22.58 0.23
CA GLY A 134 10.23 -22.67 1.67
C GLY A 134 10.13 -24.12 2.18
N GLY A 135 10.64 -25.07 1.40
CA GLY A 135 10.56 -26.50 1.65
C GLY A 135 9.40 -27.21 0.95
N ASP A 136 8.47 -26.49 0.34
CA ASP A 136 7.25 -27.07 -0.26
C ASP A 136 7.54 -27.97 -1.46
N CYS A 137 8.70 -27.80 -2.11
CA CYS A 137 9.11 -28.59 -3.28
C CYS A 137 10.14 -29.69 -2.97
N ILE A 138 10.47 -29.96 -1.70
CA ILE A 138 11.50 -30.98 -1.36
C ILE A 138 11.10 -32.36 -1.90
N GLU A 139 9.87 -32.83 -1.62
CA GLU A 139 9.40 -34.15 -2.10
C GLU A 139 9.41 -34.23 -3.63
N PHE A 140 8.98 -33.16 -4.31
CA PHE A 140 9.00 -33.08 -5.77
C PHE A 140 10.43 -33.22 -6.32
N ASN A 141 11.41 -32.52 -5.74
CA ASN A 141 12.80 -32.57 -6.18
C ASN A 141 13.46 -33.94 -5.89
N GLU A 142 13.02 -34.65 -4.86
CA GLU A 142 13.45 -36.02 -4.57
C GLU A 142 12.88 -37.05 -5.56
N GLU A 143 11.61 -36.90 -5.96
CA GLU A 143 10.96 -37.79 -6.92
C GLU A 143 11.43 -37.56 -8.36
N TYR A 144 11.72 -36.30 -8.71
CA TYR A 144 12.11 -35.88 -10.06
C TYR A 144 13.50 -35.22 -10.04
N PRO A 145 14.58 -35.96 -9.76
CA PRO A 145 15.93 -35.42 -9.82
C PRO A 145 16.26 -35.06 -11.28
N GLY A 146 16.66 -33.79 -11.48
CA GLY A 146 17.03 -33.24 -12.79
C GLY A 146 18.29 -33.83 -13.40
#